data_AF-A0A9Q1H4E2-F1
#
_entry.id   AF-A0A9Q1H4E2-F1
#
_cell.length_a   1.000
_cell.length_b   1.000
_cell.length_c   1.000
_cell.angle_alpha   90.00
_cell.angle_beta   90.00
_cell.angle_gamma   90.00
#
_symmetry.space_group_name_H-M   'P 1'
#
loop_
_entity.id
_entity.type
_entity.pdbx_description
1 polymer ?
#
loop_
_entity_poly.entity_id
_entity_poly.type
_entity_poly.pdbx_seq_one_letter_code
_entity_poly.pdbx_strand_id
1 'polypeptide(L)'
;MWALILPEEKLLGYQFQSKFEKKTGTQLHIQKAKTFQYIPLAKSLKKFLEIPGVMQVVLGSKQSEDNILSSYYDGDYYKEKFTNERENPVIPLLLYKDDFKTANPLGSKRGKHKVSSFYISVLSLPLKYQARLDNILLVALAKSCLVTKYSTS
;
A
#
# COMPACT_ATOMS: atom_id res chain seq x y z
N MET A 1 10.63 -15.65 15.64
CA MET A 1 9.27 -15.28 16.07
C MET A 1 8.82 -14.12 15.20
N TRP A 2 7.77 -14.28 14.38
CA TRP A 2 7.29 -13.19 13.51
C TRP A 2 6.65 -12.12 14.40
N ALA A 3 7.25 -10.95 14.51
CA ALA A 3 6.65 -9.85 15.24
C ALA A 3 5.49 -9.29 14.42
N LEU A 4 4.26 -9.46 14.92
CA LEU A 4 3.06 -8.89 14.30
C LEU A 4 3.17 -7.36 14.30
N ILE A 5 3.09 -6.75 13.12
CA ILE A 5 3.03 -5.29 12.98
C ILE A 5 1.56 -4.90 12.97
N LEU A 6 1.12 -4.23 14.03
CA LEU A 6 -0.27 -3.80 14.15
C LEU A 6 -0.55 -2.59 13.24
N PRO A 7 -1.74 -2.53 12.61
CA PRO A 7 -2.18 -1.35 11.89
C PRO A 7 -2.43 -0.19 12.86
N GLU A 8 -2.22 1.03 12.36
CA GLU A 8 -2.46 2.29 13.02
C GLU A 8 -3.63 3.00 12.30
N GLU A 9 -4.64 3.43 13.05
CA GLU A 9 -5.70 4.27 12.50
C GLU A 9 -5.15 5.68 12.23
N LYS A 10 -5.35 6.19 11.01
CA LYS A 10 -4.93 7.52 10.60
C LYS A 10 -6.11 8.37 10.20
N LEU A 11 -6.12 9.61 10.68
CA LEU A 11 -7.12 10.62 10.32
C LEU A 11 -6.86 11.10 8.88
N LEU A 12 -7.93 11.11 8.09
CA LEU A 12 -7.92 11.53 6.70
C LEU A 12 -8.66 12.88 6.52
N GLY A 13 -9.62 13.15 7.39
CA GLY A 13 -10.29 14.44 7.49
C GLY A 13 -11.63 14.33 8.19
N TYR A 14 -12.47 15.36 8.03
CA TYR A 14 -13.79 15.41 8.64
C TYR A 14 -14.88 15.54 7.59
N GLN A 15 -16.06 15.01 7.89
CA GLN A 15 -17.25 15.21 7.07
C GLN A 15 -18.46 15.47 7.96
N PHE A 16 -19.24 16.48 7.62
CA PHE A 16 -20.54 16.72 8.25
C PHE A 16 -21.53 15.63 7.86
N GLN A 17 -22.24 15.11 8.85
CA GLN A 17 -23.33 14.17 8.66
C GLN A 17 -24.51 14.63 9.49
N SER A 18 -25.69 14.63 8.88
CA SER A 18 -26.92 14.82 9.63
C SER A 18 -27.23 13.54 10.43
N LYS A 19 -27.47 13.70 11.73
CA LYS A 19 -27.91 12.64 12.63
C LYS A 19 -29.27 13.05 13.17
N PHE A 20 -30.26 12.18 13.01
CA PHE A 20 -31.57 12.38 13.59
C PHE A 20 -31.56 11.96 15.07
N GLU A 21 -31.93 12.88 15.96
CA GLU A 21 -32.04 12.62 17.38
C GLU A 21 -33.48 12.25 17.75
N LYS A 22 -33.72 10.96 17.99
CA LYS A 22 -35.07 10.41 18.23
C LYS A 22 -35.78 10.98 19.46
N LYS A 23 -35.06 11.53 20.44
CA LYS A 23 -35.63 12.04 21.70
C LYS A 23 -36.17 13.46 21.57
N THR A 24 -35.52 14.30 20.77
CA THR A 24 -35.85 15.72 20.58
C THR A 24 -36.60 15.97 19.27
N GLY A 25 -36.57 15.01 18.34
CA GLY A 25 -37.13 15.16 17.00
C GLY A 25 -36.25 16.01 16.07
N THR A 26 -35.06 16.40 16.52
CA THR A 26 -34.21 17.38 15.84
C THR A 26 -33.17 16.72 14.94
N GLN A 27 -32.90 17.34 13.80
CA GLN A 27 -31.79 16.99 12.92
C GLN A 27 -30.53 17.74 13.35
N LEU A 28 -29.53 17.00 13.84
CA LEU A 28 -28.25 17.56 14.27
C LEU A 28 -27.22 17.42 13.13
N HIS A 29 -26.42 18.46 12.91
CA HIS A 29 -25.23 18.36 12.07
C HIS A 29 -24.01 18.04 12.94
N ILE A 30 -23.48 16.82 12.79
CA ILE A 30 -22.29 16.39 13.52
C ILE A 30 -21.10 16.27 12.57
N GLN A 31 -19.93 16.68 13.05
CA GLN A 31 -18.68 16.47 12.35
C GLN A 31 -18.18 15.05 12.66
N LYS A 32 -17.99 14.23 11.63
CA LYS A 32 -17.50 12.86 11.77
C LYS A 32 -16.12 12.71 11.15
N ALA A 33 -15.16 12.26 11.95
CA ALA A 33 -13.84 11.88 11.47
C ALA A 33 -13.93 10.76 10.43
N LYS A 34 -13.14 10.90 9.37
CA LYS A 34 -12.89 9.88 8.36
C LYS A 34 -11.47 9.39 8.53
N THR A 35 -11.34 8.09 8.70
CA THR A 35 -10.08 7.43 8.99
C THR A 35 -9.81 6.30 8.00
N PHE A 36 -8.56 5.85 7.97
CA PHE A 36 -8.12 4.64 7.28
C PHE A 36 -7.14 3.87 8.16
N GLN A 37 -6.88 2.61 7.80
CA GLN A 37 -5.92 1.76 8.51
C GLN A 37 -4.61 1.77 7.76
N TYR A 38 -3.52 2.12 8.43
CA TYR A 38 -2.17 2.19 7.90
C TYR A 38 -1.27 1.16 8.59
N ILE A 39 -0.53 0.36 7.83
CA ILE A 39 0.48 -0.54 8.37
C ILE A 39 1.83 0.17 8.27
N PRO A 40 2.55 0.39 9.39
CA PRO A 40 3.81 1.14 9.40
C PRO A 40 4.86 0.59 8.44
N LEU A 41 4.99 1.24 7.28
CA LEU A 41 5.80 0.75 6.17
C LEU A 41 7.26 0.57 6.56
N ALA A 42 7.85 1.52 7.29
CA ALA A 42 9.24 1.41 7.74
C ALA A 42 9.47 0.19 8.63
N LYS A 43 8.52 -0.15 9.52
CA LYS A 43 8.60 -1.34 10.37
C LYS A 43 8.45 -2.60 9.51
N SER A 44 7.52 -2.60 8.56
CA SER A 44 7.28 -3.74 7.65
C SER A 44 8.47 -4.03 6.76
N LEU A 45 9.04 -3.00 6.11
CA LEU A 45 10.24 -3.12 5.28
C LEU A 45 11.43 -3.57 6.10
N LYS A 46 11.64 -3.01 7.30
CA LYS A 46 12.73 -3.45 8.18
C LYS A 46 12.61 -4.96 8.46
N LYS A 47 11.42 -5.44 8.87
CA LYS A 47 11.20 -6.86 9.14
C LYS A 47 11.36 -7.74 7.91
N PHE A 48 10.93 -7.25 6.74
CA PHE A 48 11.11 -7.93 5.48
C PHE A 48 12.59 -8.08 5.10
N LEU A 49 13.38 -7.01 5.25
CA LEU A 49 14.83 -7.03 4.96
C LEU A 49 15.63 -7.83 6.00
N GLU A 50 15.12 -7.98 7.23
CA GLU A 50 15.68 -8.85 8.27
C GLU A 50 15.46 -10.35 8.00
N ILE A 51 14.65 -10.72 7.01
CA ILE A 51 14.50 -12.13 6.61
C ILE A 51 15.86 -12.63 6.09
N PRO A 52 16.37 -13.78 6.57
CA PRO A 52 17.66 -14.31 6.14
C PRO A 52 17.78 -14.41 4.62
N GLY A 53 18.85 -13.84 4.06
CA GLY A 53 19.12 -13.85 2.62
C GLY A 53 18.47 -12.70 1.83
N VAL A 54 17.40 -12.08 2.35
CA VAL A 54 16.66 -11.06 1.60
C VAL A 54 17.49 -9.80 1.38
N MET A 55 18.17 -9.30 2.41
CA MET A 55 19.04 -8.12 2.26
C MET A 55 20.15 -8.36 1.21
N GLN A 56 20.79 -9.53 1.23
CA GLN A 56 21.84 -9.86 0.26
C GLN A 56 21.31 -9.87 -1.17
N VAL A 57 20.12 -10.45 -1.38
CA VAL A 57 19.46 -10.47 -2.70
C VAL A 57 19.08 -9.06 -3.16
N VAL A 58 18.55 -8.24 -2.26
CA VAL A 58 18.15 -6.85 -2.54
C VAL A 58 19.38 -6.00 -2.93
N LEU A 59 20.47 -6.10 -2.17
CA LEU A 59 21.69 -5.34 -2.43
C LEU A 59 22.49 -5.86 -3.63
N GLY A 60 22.40 -7.15 -3.94
CA GLY A 60 23.07 -7.77 -5.08
C GLY A 60 22.34 -7.58 -6.41
N SER A 61 21.17 -6.96 -6.42
CA SER A 61 20.40 -6.72 -7.63
C SER A 61 21.04 -5.64 -8.49
N LYS A 62 21.31 -5.99 -9.74
CA LYS A 62 21.99 -5.15 -10.72
C LYS A 62 21.30 -5.25 -12.08
N GLN A 63 21.67 -4.34 -12.96
CA GLN A 63 21.24 -4.38 -14.36
C GLN A 63 21.69 -5.69 -15.02
N SER A 64 20.87 -6.20 -15.91
CA SER A 64 21.19 -7.31 -16.79
C SER A 64 22.34 -6.92 -17.73
N GLU A 65 23.21 -7.89 -17.99
CA GLU A 65 24.36 -7.74 -18.91
C GLU A 65 23.96 -8.16 -20.34
N ASP A 66 22.97 -9.04 -20.45
CA ASP A 66 22.25 -9.32 -21.67
C ASP A 66 21.22 -8.21 -21.94
N ASN A 67 21.07 -7.81 -23.20
CA ASN A 67 20.14 -6.76 -23.65
C ASN A 67 18.64 -7.14 -23.47
N ILE A 68 18.33 -8.00 -22.51
CA ILE A 68 17.01 -8.51 -22.17
C ILE A 68 16.47 -7.72 -20.98
N LEU A 69 15.29 -7.12 -21.14
CA LEU A 69 14.60 -6.44 -20.05
C LEU A 69 14.03 -7.47 -19.07
N SER A 70 14.66 -7.61 -17.91
CA SER A 70 14.35 -8.67 -16.94
C SER A 70 14.04 -8.14 -15.54
N SER A 71 14.33 -6.88 -15.27
CA SER A 71 14.19 -6.27 -13.95
C SER A 71 13.89 -4.77 -14.06
N TYR A 72 13.54 -4.15 -12.93
CA TYR A 72 13.37 -2.69 -12.86
C TYR A 72 14.66 -1.93 -13.20
N TYR A 73 15.82 -2.52 -12.92
CA TYR A 73 17.13 -1.92 -13.16
C TYR A 73 17.45 -1.79 -14.65
N ASP A 74 16.79 -2.59 -15.50
CA ASP A 74 17.01 -2.58 -16.95
C ASP A 74 16.21 -1.46 -17.64
N GLY A 75 15.27 -0.84 -16.93
CA GLY A 75 14.43 0.22 -17.46
C GLY A 75 15.19 1.53 -17.65
N ASP A 76 14.88 2.24 -18.74
CA ASP A 76 15.54 3.50 -19.12
C ASP A 76 15.44 4.56 -18.02
N TYR A 77 14.32 4.62 -17.30
CA TYR A 77 14.16 5.53 -16.17
C TYR A 77 15.19 5.29 -15.06
N TYR A 78 15.45 4.01 -14.73
CA TYR A 78 16.44 3.66 -13.72
C TYR A 78 17.84 4.05 -14.20
N LYS A 79 18.15 3.70 -15.45
CA LYS A 79 19.42 4.04 -16.09
C LYS A 79 19.65 5.55 -16.14
N GLU A 80 18.64 6.35 -16.47
CA GLU A 80 18.78 7.81 -16.53
C GLU A 80 18.97 8.44 -15.14
N LYS A 81 18.25 7.97 -14.11
CA LYS A 81 18.20 8.63 -12.80
C LYS A 81 19.17 8.07 -11.74
N PHE A 82 19.69 6.87 -11.93
CA PHE A 82 20.42 6.12 -10.91
C PHE A 82 21.76 5.54 -11.40
N THR A 83 22.29 6.01 -12.53
CA THR A 83 23.59 5.58 -13.11
C THR A 83 24.83 6.07 -12.38
N ASN A 84 24.72 7.09 -11.54
CA ASN A 84 25.85 7.59 -10.76
C ASN A 84 26.06 6.75 -9.50
N GLU A 85 27.31 6.40 -9.20
CA GLU A 85 27.71 5.73 -7.96
C GLU A 85 27.13 6.49 -6.77
N ARG A 86 26.15 5.89 -6.10
CA ARG A 86 25.60 6.44 -4.85
C ARG A 86 26.35 5.80 -3.70
N GLU A 87 26.69 6.62 -2.70
CA GLU A 87 27.24 6.14 -1.43
C GLU A 87 26.28 5.19 -0.67
N ASN A 88 24.97 5.31 -0.92
CA ASN A 88 23.94 4.56 -0.22
C ASN A 88 23.11 3.67 -1.16
N PRO A 89 22.82 2.42 -0.76
CA PRO A 89 21.96 1.53 -1.54
C PRO A 89 20.52 2.07 -1.60
N VAL A 90 19.91 1.96 -2.78
CA VAL A 90 18.53 2.36 -3.03
C VAL A 90 17.67 1.12 -3.23
N ILE A 91 16.56 1.03 -2.50
CA ILE A 91 15.59 -0.06 -2.63
C ILE A 91 14.35 0.47 -3.35
N PRO A 92 14.20 0.27 -4.67
CA PRO A 92 13.00 0.64 -5.41
C PRO A 92 11.77 -0.14 -4.93
N LEU A 93 10.68 0.61 -4.69
CA LEU A 93 9.40 0.06 -4.23
C LEU A 93 8.31 0.40 -5.25
N LEU A 94 7.51 -0.60 -5.61
CA LEU A 94 6.31 -0.42 -6.41
C LEU A 94 5.09 -0.35 -5.50
N LEU A 95 4.51 0.85 -5.35
CA LEU A 95 3.23 1.05 -4.69
C LEU A 95 2.10 0.89 -5.71
N TYR A 96 1.15 0.02 -5.43
CA TYR A 96 -0.04 -0.14 -6.27
C TYR A 96 -1.30 -0.32 -5.43
N LYS A 97 -2.45 -0.06 -6.06
CA LYS A 97 -3.77 -0.10 -5.45
C LYS A 97 -4.61 -1.18 -6.12
N ASP A 98 -5.32 -1.96 -5.30
CA ASP A 98 -6.37 -2.87 -5.75
C ASP A 98 -7.67 -2.63 -4.96
N ASP A 99 -8.79 -2.86 -5.62
CA ASP A 99 -10.13 -2.55 -5.13
C ASP A 99 -10.95 -3.83 -5.02
N PHE A 100 -11.36 -4.18 -3.80
CA PHE A 100 -12.16 -5.38 -3.56
C PHE A 100 -13.46 -5.06 -2.81
N LYS A 101 -14.43 -5.97 -2.91
CA LYS A 101 -15.72 -5.87 -2.23
C LYS A 101 -15.76 -6.88 -1.08
N THR A 102 -16.06 -6.42 0.13
CA THR A 102 -16.11 -7.28 1.33
C THR A 102 -17.47 -7.95 1.56
N ALA A 103 -18.44 -7.79 0.65
CA ALA A 103 -19.83 -8.19 0.86
C ALA A 103 -20.30 -9.29 -0.09
N ASN A 104 -21.19 -10.14 0.44
CA ASN A 104 -21.95 -11.16 -0.28
C ASN A 104 -22.48 -10.62 -1.63
N PRO A 105 -22.09 -11.22 -2.77
CA PRO A 105 -22.44 -10.71 -4.10
C PRO A 105 -23.94 -10.71 -4.41
N LEU A 106 -24.78 -11.33 -3.56
CA LEU A 106 -26.21 -11.55 -3.77
C LEU A 106 -27.16 -10.60 -3.00
N GLY A 107 -26.65 -9.71 -2.13
CA GLY A 107 -27.48 -8.86 -1.27
C GLY A 107 -27.74 -7.44 -1.81
N SER A 108 -28.87 -6.82 -1.41
CA SER A 108 -29.32 -5.47 -1.81
C SER A 108 -28.38 -4.29 -1.46
N LYS A 109 -27.22 -4.55 -0.84
CA LYS A 109 -26.18 -3.58 -0.47
C LYS A 109 -24.87 -3.73 -1.29
N ARG A 110 -24.95 -4.37 -2.46
CA ARG A 110 -23.86 -4.79 -3.39
C ARG A 110 -22.76 -3.74 -3.75
N GLY A 111 -22.92 -2.46 -3.37
CA GLY A 111 -21.98 -1.37 -3.66
C GLY A 111 -21.47 -0.55 -2.47
N LYS A 112 -22.00 -0.74 -1.25
CA LYS A 112 -21.72 0.17 -0.12
C LYS A 112 -20.41 -0.10 0.64
N HIS A 113 -19.75 -1.23 0.38
CA HIS A 113 -18.61 -1.73 1.17
C HIS A 113 -17.37 -2.03 0.30
N LYS A 114 -17.11 -1.18 -0.71
CA LYS A 114 -15.89 -1.27 -1.50
C LYS A 114 -14.69 -0.76 -0.67
N VAL A 115 -13.64 -1.57 -0.59
CA VAL A 115 -12.39 -1.27 0.12
C VAL A 115 -11.26 -1.21 -0.90
N SER A 116 -10.42 -0.21 -0.76
CA SER A 116 -9.18 -0.06 -1.50
C SER A 116 -8.03 -0.51 -0.62
N SER A 117 -7.26 -1.46 -1.13
CA SER A 117 -5.98 -1.88 -0.56
C SER A 117 -4.83 -1.23 -1.29
N PHE A 118 -3.79 -0.88 -0.55
CA PHE A 118 -2.52 -0.40 -1.07
C PHE A 118 -1.43 -1.40 -0.69
N TYR A 119 -0.65 -1.81 -1.68
CA TYR A 119 0.40 -2.81 -1.54
C TYR A 119 1.72 -2.28 -2.04
N ILE A 120 2.81 -2.80 -1.50
CA ILE A 120 4.16 -2.56 -1.96
C ILE A 120 4.83 -3.87 -2.34
N SER A 121 5.47 -3.87 -3.51
CA SER A 121 6.43 -4.90 -3.93
C SER A 121 7.83 -4.31 -3.95
N VAL A 122 8.82 -5.07 -3.47
CA VAL A 122 10.24 -4.69 -3.51
C VAL A 122 10.81 -5.07 -4.86
N LEU A 123 11.12 -4.08 -5.70
CA LEU A 123 11.57 -4.30 -7.08
C LEU A 123 13.01 -4.84 -7.19
N SER A 124 13.76 -4.75 -6.09
CA SER A 124 15.08 -5.38 -5.90
C SER A 124 15.03 -6.88 -5.67
N LEU A 125 13.85 -7.51 -5.70
CA LEU A 125 13.79 -8.96 -5.71
C LEU A 125 13.83 -9.49 -7.15
N PRO A 126 14.41 -10.68 -7.40
CA PRO A 126 14.20 -11.40 -8.65
C PRO A 126 12.70 -11.55 -8.96
N LEU A 127 12.30 -11.41 -10.23
CA LEU A 127 10.90 -11.44 -10.65
C LEU A 127 10.11 -12.64 -10.11
N LYS A 128 10.73 -13.83 -10.08
CA LYS A 128 10.13 -15.07 -9.53
C LYS A 128 9.69 -14.96 -8.06
N TYR A 129 10.27 -14.03 -7.31
CA TYR A 129 9.90 -13.77 -5.93
C TYR A 129 8.97 -12.56 -5.78
N GLN A 130 9.04 -11.57 -6.68
CA GLN A 130 8.16 -10.39 -6.60
C GLN A 130 6.67 -10.74 -6.67
N ALA A 131 6.31 -11.74 -7.49
CA ALA A 131 4.92 -12.16 -7.67
C ALA A 131 4.40 -13.09 -6.55
N ARG A 132 5.24 -13.51 -5.60
CA ARG A 132 4.80 -14.34 -4.48
C ARG A 132 4.01 -13.47 -3.49
N LEU A 133 2.84 -13.96 -3.10
CA LEU A 133 1.97 -13.29 -2.12
C LEU A 133 2.70 -12.95 -0.82
N ASP A 134 3.60 -13.84 -0.37
CA ASP A 134 4.43 -13.63 0.83
C ASP A 134 5.34 -12.38 0.76
N ASN A 135 5.63 -11.91 -0.45
CA ASN A 135 6.50 -10.77 -0.72
C ASN A 135 5.73 -9.48 -1.10
N ILE A 136 4.40 -9.52 -1.03
CA ILE A 136 3.54 -8.36 -1.24
C ILE A 136 3.17 -7.78 0.13
N LEU A 137 3.68 -6.58 0.42
CA LEU A 137 3.47 -5.92 1.70
C LEU A 137 2.20 -5.08 1.65
N LEU A 138 1.22 -5.39 2.50
CA LEU A 138 0.05 -4.53 2.70
C LEU A 138 0.47 -3.24 3.45
N VAL A 139 0.06 -2.09 2.93
CA VAL A 139 0.44 -0.76 3.44
C VAL A 139 -0.74 -0.02 4.02
N ALA A 140 -1.91 -0.07 3.36
CA ALA A 140 -3.08 0.62 3.84
C ALA A 140 -4.39 -0.02 3.35
N LEU A 141 -5.42 0.12 4.16
CA LEU A 141 -6.81 -0.20 3.83
C LEU A 141 -7.68 1.02 4.06
N ALA A 142 -8.40 1.45 3.02
CA ALA A 142 -9.31 2.58 3.09
C ALA A 142 -10.64 2.25 2.40
N LYS A 143 -11.73 2.89 2.82
CA LYS A 143 -12.98 2.82 2.04
C LYS A 143 -12.75 3.47 0.69
N SER A 144 -13.13 2.82 -0.40
CA SER A 144 -12.85 3.34 -1.75
C SER A 144 -13.46 4.72 -2.00
N CYS A 145 -14.62 5.01 -1.40
CA CYS A 145 -15.23 6.34 -1.49
C CYS A 145 -14.39 7.44 -0.81
N LEU A 146 -13.60 7.11 0.21
CA LEU A 146 -12.66 8.04 0.82
C LEU A 146 -11.42 8.21 -0.06
N VAL A 147 -10.93 7.13 -0.67
CA VAL A 147 -9.81 7.22 -1.61
C VAL A 147 -10.17 8.16 -2.76
N THR A 148 -11.30 7.95 -3.44
CA THR A 148 -11.72 8.82 -4.55
C THR A 148 -11.94 10.28 -4.13
N LYS A 149 -12.45 10.51 -2.91
CA LYS A 149 -12.73 11.87 -2.44
C LYS A 149 -11.45 12.66 -2.14
N TYR A 150 -10.40 11.98 -1.67
CA TYR A 150 -9.18 12.62 -1.19
C TYR A 150 -7.95 12.32 -2.05
N SER A 151 -8.07 11.51 -3.10
CA SER A 151 -7.11 11.45 -4.19
C SER A 151 -7.28 12.72 -5.03
N THR A 152 -6.27 13.59 -5.03
CA THR A 152 -6.19 14.70 -5.98
C THR A 152 -6.08 14.14 -7.39
N SER A 153 -6.98 14.59 -8.28
CA SER A 153 -6.79 14.48 -9.74
C SER A 153 -5.59 15.31 -10.19
#